data_AF-A0A7J0G705-F1
#
_entry.id   AF-A0A7J0G705-F1
#
_cell.length_a   1.000
_cell.length_b   1.000
_cell.length_c   1.000
_cell.angle_alpha   90.00
_cell.angle_beta   90.00
_cell.angle_gamma   90.00
#
_symmetry.space_group_name_H-M   'P 1'
#
loop_
_entity.id
_entity.type
_entity.pdbx_description
1 polymer ?
#
loop_
_entity_poly.entity_id
_entity_poly.type
_entity_poly.pdbx_seq_one_letter_code
_entity_poly.pdbx_strand_id
1 'polypeptide(L)'
;MTALKVFASIGSPVKILILWPNSDLTKAATKAFDSLSSNFVQHLDISSVSTNGESRILNSADVAVFLAPEASQLAVMRTASDSLYPKPVVIFNPGWGFEEESSFGELSGFVGSFEVVYSFMGLEVRGVLRNWKGVIFKCVRDGVVSGERWEVLVEEEGKLKVVSKFKARPSITEVETVLYNVMAMNSPITKSAKFLKNLVSNVTGKK
;
A
#
# COMPACT_ATOMS: atom_id res chain seq x y z
N MET A 1 -8.01 3.34 -12.26
CA MET A 1 -8.17 1.94 -12.71
C MET A 1 -6.78 1.33 -12.77
N THR A 2 -6.35 0.63 -11.72
CA THR A 2 -5.02 -0.01 -11.67
C THR A 2 -5.20 -1.44 -12.15
N ALA A 3 -4.65 -1.75 -13.32
CA ALA A 3 -4.71 -3.10 -13.88
C ALA A 3 -3.65 -3.99 -13.20
N LEU A 4 -4.08 -5.10 -12.62
CA LEU A 4 -3.17 -6.16 -12.15
C LEU A 4 -2.60 -6.85 -13.39
N LYS A 5 -1.30 -6.71 -13.66
CA LYS A 5 -0.63 -7.40 -14.76
C LYS A 5 0.01 -8.68 -14.24
N VAL A 6 -0.67 -9.81 -14.43
CA VAL A 6 -0.12 -11.14 -14.16
C VAL A 6 0.72 -11.56 -15.38
N PHE A 7 2.01 -11.84 -15.16
CA PHE A 7 2.87 -12.41 -16.19
C PHE A 7 2.73 -13.94 -16.15
N ALA A 8 2.21 -14.54 -17.22
CA ALA A 8 2.19 -15.99 -17.39
C ALA A 8 3.38 -16.41 -18.29
N SER A 9 4.08 -17.47 -17.91
CA SER A 9 4.96 -18.21 -18.83
C SER A 9 4.11 -18.90 -19.91
N ILE A 10 4.67 -19.10 -21.10
CA ILE A 10 4.02 -19.83 -22.20
C ILE A 10 3.65 -21.25 -21.71
N GLY A 11 2.36 -21.45 -21.42
CA GLY A 11 1.82 -22.61 -20.70
C GLY A 11 0.39 -22.29 -20.22
N SER A 12 -0.35 -23.29 -19.74
CA SER A 12 -1.77 -23.21 -19.39
C SER A 12 -2.19 -21.92 -18.67
N PRO A 13 -3.41 -21.40 -18.94
CA PRO A 13 -3.92 -20.19 -18.31
C PRO A 13 -3.94 -20.28 -16.78
N VAL A 14 -3.38 -19.26 -16.13
CA VAL A 14 -3.24 -19.14 -14.68
C VAL A 14 -4.60 -18.99 -14.02
N LYS A 15 -4.94 -19.87 -13.07
CA LYS A 15 -6.15 -19.81 -12.27
C LYS A 15 -5.98 -18.83 -11.11
N ILE A 16 -6.71 -17.73 -11.17
CA ILE A 16 -6.76 -16.66 -10.18
C ILE A 16 -7.99 -16.86 -9.30
N LEU A 17 -7.77 -16.94 -7.99
CA LEU A 17 -8.84 -16.85 -7.00
C LEU A 17 -8.87 -15.44 -6.41
N ILE A 18 -10.02 -14.78 -6.45
CA ILE A 18 -10.25 -13.49 -5.81
C ILE A 18 -11.12 -13.71 -4.58
N LEU A 19 -10.55 -13.42 -3.42
CA LEU A 19 -11.19 -13.45 -2.10
C LEU A 19 -11.71 -12.06 -1.78
N TRP A 20 -13.03 -11.92 -1.73
CA TRP A 20 -13.75 -10.68 -1.44
C TRP A 20 -14.07 -10.58 0.05
N PRO A 21 -14.23 -9.36 0.59
CA PRO A 21 -14.39 -9.17 2.03
C PRO A 21 -15.82 -9.49 2.49
N ASN A 22 -16.80 -9.61 1.58
CA ASN A 22 -18.16 -10.01 1.92
C ASN A 22 -18.93 -10.59 0.72
N SER A 23 -20.07 -11.22 1.02
CA SER A 23 -20.89 -11.90 0.04
C SER A 23 -21.53 -10.96 -0.98
N ASP A 24 -21.83 -9.71 -0.62
CA ASP A 24 -22.47 -8.75 -1.54
C ASP A 24 -21.50 -8.31 -2.63
N LEU A 25 -20.26 -8.01 -2.26
CA LEU A 25 -19.19 -7.73 -3.21
C LEU A 25 -18.83 -8.96 -4.05
N THR A 26 -18.87 -10.15 -3.45
CA THR A 26 -18.66 -11.41 -4.19
C THR A 26 -19.71 -11.58 -5.29
N LYS A 27 -21.00 -11.40 -4.96
CA LYS A 27 -22.11 -11.49 -5.94
C LYS A 27 -22.01 -10.42 -7.02
N ALA A 28 -21.70 -9.18 -6.63
CA ALA A 28 -21.53 -8.08 -7.57
C ALA A 28 -20.38 -8.34 -8.55
N ALA A 29 -19.27 -8.89 -8.05
CA ALA A 29 -18.14 -9.30 -8.85
C ALA A 29 -18.52 -10.42 -9.81
N THR A 30 -19.08 -11.53 -9.33
CA THR A 30 -19.54 -12.63 -10.19
C THR A 30 -20.40 -12.07 -11.33
N LYS A 31 -21.40 -11.25 -11.02
CA LYS A 31 -22.24 -10.60 -12.04
C LYS A 31 -21.47 -9.72 -13.03
N ALA A 32 -20.50 -8.93 -12.55
CA ALA A 32 -19.69 -8.07 -13.41
C ALA A 32 -18.76 -8.87 -14.33
N PHE A 33 -18.27 -10.02 -13.85
CA PHE A 33 -17.33 -10.88 -14.55
C PHE A 33 -18.00 -12.06 -15.27
N ASP A 34 -19.32 -12.25 -15.16
CA ASP A 34 -20.10 -13.31 -15.82
C ASP A 34 -19.87 -13.32 -17.34
N SER A 35 -19.77 -12.13 -17.96
CA SER A 35 -19.52 -12.00 -19.40
C SER A 35 -18.08 -12.33 -19.81
N LEU A 36 -17.14 -12.36 -18.87
CA LEU A 36 -15.73 -12.55 -19.14
C LEU A 36 -15.32 -14.02 -19.29
N SER A 37 -16.28 -14.97 -19.19
CA SER A 37 -16.30 -16.39 -19.64
C SER A 37 -15.06 -17.27 -19.40
N SER A 38 -14.03 -16.76 -18.74
CA SER A 38 -12.78 -17.46 -18.48
C SER A 38 -12.93 -18.15 -17.13
N ASN A 39 -13.01 -19.49 -17.15
CA ASN A 39 -12.97 -20.35 -15.97
C ASN A 39 -11.68 -20.22 -15.13
N PHE A 40 -10.81 -19.26 -15.49
CA PHE A 40 -9.54 -18.99 -14.84
C PHE A 40 -9.67 -17.95 -13.74
N VAL A 41 -10.77 -17.22 -13.61
CA VAL A 41 -11.01 -16.33 -12.46
C VAL A 41 -12.17 -16.87 -11.64
N GLN A 42 -11.89 -17.18 -10.38
CA GLN A 42 -12.91 -17.61 -9.41
C GLN A 42 -13.08 -16.53 -8.35
N HIS A 43 -14.32 -16.32 -7.91
CA HIS A 43 -14.66 -15.35 -6.89
C HIS A 43 -15.18 -16.09 -5.66
N LEU A 44 -14.69 -15.71 -4.49
CA LEU A 44 -15.04 -16.35 -3.22
C LEU A 44 -15.21 -15.31 -2.13
N ASP A 45 -16.18 -15.50 -1.26
CA ASP A 45 -16.30 -14.74 -0.02
C ASP A 45 -15.26 -15.28 0.97
N ILE A 46 -14.45 -14.39 1.53
CA ILE A 46 -13.41 -14.79 2.48
C ILE A 46 -13.97 -15.51 3.72
N SER A 47 -15.19 -15.19 4.14
CA SER A 47 -15.83 -15.86 5.28
C SER A 47 -16.13 -17.34 5.00
N SER A 48 -16.27 -17.71 3.74
CA SER A 48 -16.62 -19.06 3.31
C SER A 48 -15.42 -20.02 3.24
N VAL A 49 -14.18 -19.51 3.35
CA VAL A 49 -12.93 -20.29 3.40
C VAL A 49 -12.98 -21.41 4.45
N SER A 50 -13.68 -21.19 5.56
CA SER A 50 -13.80 -22.17 6.66
C SER A 50 -14.82 -23.27 6.39
N THR A 51 -15.51 -23.24 5.25
CA THR A 51 -16.52 -24.24 4.89
C THR A 51 -15.91 -25.35 4.02
N ASN A 52 -16.16 -26.61 4.40
CA ASN A 52 -15.56 -27.78 3.76
C ASN A 52 -15.81 -27.89 2.24
N GLY A 53 -16.84 -27.21 1.70
CA GLY A 53 -17.14 -27.18 0.27
C GLY A 53 -16.12 -26.42 -0.56
N GLU A 54 -15.40 -25.44 0.03
CA GLU A 54 -14.58 -24.48 -0.71
C GLU A 54 -13.08 -24.82 -0.71
N SER A 55 -12.67 -25.86 0.03
CA SER A 55 -11.29 -26.40 -0.03
C SER A 55 -10.87 -26.80 -1.45
N ARG A 56 -11.83 -27.29 -2.27
CA ARG A 56 -11.56 -27.63 -3.69
C ARG A 56 -11.18 -26.39 -4.51
N ILE A 57 -11.81 -25.25 -4.24
CA ILE A 57 -11.57 -23.99 -4.96
C ILE A 57 -10.16 -23.49 -4.65
N LEU A 58 -9.79 -23.43 -3.36
CA LEU A 58 -8.45 -23.06 -2.89
C LEU A 58 -7.36 -23.97 -3.49
N ASN A 59 -7.61 -25.28 -3.50
CA ASN A 59 -6.68 -26.26 -4.06
C ASN A 59 -6.52 -26.14 -5.59
N SER A 60 -7.50 -25.58 -6.29
CA SER A 60 -7.47 -25.43 -7.74
C SER A 60 -6.79 -24.15 -8.24
N ALA A 61 -6.67 -23.12 -7.39
CA ALA A 61 -6.08 -21.84 -7.75
C ALA A 61 -4.56 -21.94 -7.95
N ASP A 62 -4.00 -21.17 -8.87
CA ASP A 62 -2.55 -21.00 -9.02
C ASP A 62 -2.06 -19.77 -8.25
N VAL A 63 -2.92 -18.76 -8.09
CA VAL A 63 -2.67 -17.54 -7.31
C VAL A 63 -3.95 -17.11 -6.61
N ALA A 64 -3.83 -16.58 -5.39
CA ALA A 64 -4.95 -15.97 -4.68
C ALA A 64 -4.73 -14.48 -4.46
N VAL A 65 -5.82 -13.71 -4.53
CA VAL A 65 -5.85 -12.27 -4.33
C VAL A 65 -6.88 -11.95 -3.26
N PHE A 66 -6.44 -11.46 -2.11
CA PHE A 66 -7.32 -10.80 -1.14
C PHE A 66 -7.59 -9.39 -1.63
N LEU A 67 -8.83 -9.12 -2.03
CA LEU A 67 -9.22 -7.83 -2.58
C LEU A 67 -9.96 -7.02 -1.52
N ALA A 68 -9.40 -5.85 -1.19
CA ALA A 68 -9.91 -4.96 -0.16
C ALA A 68 -10.25 -5.64 1.18
N PRO A 69 -9.35 -6.49 1.74
CA PRO A 69 -9.61 -7.14 3.02
C PRO A 69 -9.63 -6.13 4.16
N GLU A 70 -10.39 -6.43 5.21
CA GLU A 70 -10.47 -5.64 6.45
C GLU A 70 -9.58 -6.24 7.55
N ALA A 71 -9.18 -5.42 8.55
CA ALA A 71 -8.35 -5.88 9.66
C ALA A 71 -9.00 -7.02 10.46
N SER A 72 -10.33 -7.01 10.56
CA SER A 72 -11.15 -8.07 11.19
C SER A 72 -10.96 -9.44 10.53
N GLN A 73 -10.44 -9.49 9.30
CA GLN A 73 -10.35 -10.69 8.48
C GLN A 73 -8.97 -11.34 8.50
N LEU A 74 -7.98 -10.71 9.16
CA LEU A 74 -6.58 -11.17 9.16
C LEU A 74 -6.41 -12.63 9.61
N ALA A 75 -7.20 -13.08 10.58
CA ALA A 75 -7.16 -14.48 11.04
C ALA A 75 -7.59 -15.46 9.93
N VAL A 76 -8.68 -15.15 9.22
CA VAL A 76 -9.17 -15.97 8.11
C VAL A 76 -8.23 -15.89 6.91
N MET A 77 -7.66 -14.71 6.65
CA MET A 77 -6.63 -14.53 5.61
C MET A 77 -5.41 -15.42 5.87
N ARG A 78 -4.97 -15.53 7.13
CA ARG A 78 -3.88 -16.41 7.52
C ARG A 78 -4.23 -17.87 7.23
N THR A 79 -5.38 -18.34 7.69
CA THR A 79 -5.85 -19.72 7.43
C THR A 79 -5.96 -20.03 5.93
N ALA A 80 -6.50 -19.10 5.14
CA ALA A 80 -6.56 -19.22 3.68
C ALA A 80 -5.15 -19.31 3.07
N SER A 81 -4.23 -18.45 3.51
CA SER A 81 -2.85 -18.41 3.01
C SER A 81 -2.08 -19.69 3.35
N ASP A 82 -2.26 -20.21 4.57
CA ASP A 82 -1.67 -21.48 5.02
C ASP A 82 -2.20 -22.65 4.17
N SER A 83 -3.49 -22.63 3.81
CA SER A 83 -4.10 -23.64 2.92
C SER A 83 -3.64 -23.53 1.47
N LEU A 84 -3.18 -22.36 1.05
CA LEU A 84 -2.70 -22.10 -0.30
C LEU A 84 -1.20 -22.38 -0.46
N TYR A 85 -0.43 -22.48 0.63
CA TYR A 85 1.01 -22.68 0.56
C TYR A 85 1.40 -23.91 -0.29
N PRO A 86 2.39 -23.80 -1.20
CA PRO A 86 3.30 -22.67 -1.45
C PRO A 86 2.86 -21.69 -2.55
N LYS A 87 1.56 -21.64 -2.89
CA LYS A 87 1.06 -20.80 -3.98
C LYS A 87 1.17 -19.30 -3.64
N PRO A 88 1.42 -18.43 -4.63
CA PRO A 88 1.46 -17.00 -4.41
C PRO A 88 0.14 -16.44 -3.90
N VAL A 89 0.25 -15.51 -2.95
CA VAL A 89 -0.87 -14.78 -2.36
C VAL A 89 -0.60 -13.29 -2.46
N VAL A 90 -1.59 -12.53 -2.91
CA VAL A 90 -1.51 -11.09 -3.11
C VAL A 90 -2.56 -10.40 -2.25
N ILE A 91 -2.20 -9.29 -1.60
CA ILE A 91 -3.14 -8.39 -0.96
C ILE A 91 -3.27 -7.15 -1.84
N PHE A 92 -4.51 -6.77 -2.17
CA PHE A 92 -4.79 -5.58 -2.96
C PHE A 92 -5.69 -4.63 -2.17
N ASN A 93 -5.21 -3.40 -1.97
CA ASN A 93 -5.94 -2.30 -1.33
C ASN A 93 -6.53 -2.66 0.06
N PRO A 94 -5.71 -3.13 1.03
CA PRO A 94 -6.22 -3.47 2.36
C PRO A 94 -6.91 -2.26 3.01
N GLY A 95 -7.97 -2.53 3.77
CA GLY A 95 -8.81 -1.52 4.41
C GLY A 95 -8.24 -0.94 5.71
N TRP A 96 -7.02 -1.30 6.09
CA TRP A 96 -6.37 -0.84 7.32
C TRP A 96 -5.19 0.10 7.04
N GLY A 97 -4.97 1.05 7.96
CA GLY A 97 -3.86 1.99 7.94
C GLY A 97 -2.68 1.62 8.85
N PHE A 98 -1.64 2.46 8.85
CA PHE A 98 -0.48 2.33 9.74
C PHE A 98 -0.83 2.31 11.22
N GLU A 99 -1.83 3.09 11.63
CA GLU A 99 -2.27 3.18 13.02
C GLU A 99 -2.79 1.83 13.52
N GLU A 100 -3.60 1.18 12.68
CA GLU A 100 -4.21 -0.12 12.97
C GLU A 100 -3.19 -1.25 12.97
N GLU A 101 -2.15 -1.21 12.14
CA GLU A 101 -1.12 -2.28 12.05
C GLU A 101 -0.45 -2.56 13.40
N SER A 102 -0.27 -1.53 14.23
CA SER A 102 0.29 -1.67 15.59
C SER A 102 -0.58 -2.53 16.52
N SER A 103 -1.89 -2.61 16.23
CA SER A 103 -2.87 -3.35 17.03
C SER A 103 -3.01 -4.82 16.65
N PHE A 104 -2.33 -5.28 15.60
CA PHE A 104 -2.51 -6.64 15.06
C PHE A 104 -1.94 -7.76 15.95
N GLY A 105 -1.14 -7.43 16.96
CA GLY A 105 -0.60 -8.39 17.91
C GLY A 105 0.14 -9.54 17.21
N GLU A 106 -0.29 -10.78 17.44
CA GLU A 106 0.31 -11.99 16.84
C GLU A 106 0.18 -12.07 15.31
N LEU A 107 -0.77 -11.34 14.71
CA LEU A 107 -0.98 -11.32 13.25
C LEU A 107 -0.08 -10.29 12.55
N SER A 108 0.66 -9.46 13.31
CA SER A 108 1.63 -8.52 12.75
C SER A 108 2.70 -9.23 11.90
N GLY A 109 3.16 -10.41 12.33
CA GLY A 109 4.13 -11.22 11.58
C GLY A 109 3.57 -11.75 10.25
N PHE A 110 2.28 -12.08 10.21
CA PHE A 110 1.61 -12.49 8.97
C PHE A 110 1.53 -11.33 7.97
N VAL A 111 1.07 -10.16 8.41
CA VAL A 111 1.01 -8.95 7.55
C VAL A 111 2.40 -8.52 7.11
N GLY A 112 3.38 -8.56 8.01
CA GLY A 112 4.78 -8.22 7.74
C GLY A 112 5.52 -9.20 6.82
N SER A 113 4.94 -10.37 6.55
CA SER A 113 5.52 -11.34 5.60
C SER A 113 5.33 -10.97 4.14
N PHE A 114 4.41 -10.03 3.84
CA PHE A 114 4.14 -9.57 2.48
C PHE A 114 5.15 -8.51 2.04
N GLU A 115 5.76 -8.70 0.87
CA GLU A 115 6.54 -7.65 0.24
C GLU A 115 5.61 -6.65 -0.45
N VAL A 116 5.79 -5.36 -0.16
CA VAL A 116 4.98 -4.29 -0.77
C VAL A 116 5.62 -3.85 -2.08
N VAL A 117 4.99 -4.21 -3.19
CA VAL A 117 5.44 -3.83 -4.55
C VAL A 117 4.91 -2.47 -5.00
N TYR A 118 3.76 -2.04 -4.47
CA TYR A 118 3.17 -0.74 -4.75
C TYR A 118 2.46 -0.21 -3.52
N SER A 119 2.70 1.05 -3.20
CA SER A 119 1.97 1.78 -2.16
C SER A 119 1.89 3.24 -2.57
N PHE A 120 0.68 3.80 -2.50
CA PHE A 120 0.44 5.23 -2.56
C PHE A 120 -0.50 5.55 -1.42
N MET A 121 0.02 6.14 -0.35
CA MET A 121 -0.75 6.42 0.84
C MET A 121 -0.68 7.91 1.16
N GLY A 122 -1.85 8.56 1.15
CA GLY A 122 -1.97 9.95 1.53
C GLY A 122 -1.67 10.15 3.01
N LEU A 123 -1.00 11.25 3.31
CA LEU A 123 -0.70 11.72 4.65
C LEU A 123 -1.27 13.12 4.81
N GLU A 124 -1.82 13.42 5.98
CA GLU A 124 -2.17 14.78 6.37
C GLU A 124 -1.64 15.04 7.77
N VAL A 125 -0.71 15.98 7.89
CA VAL A 125 -0.23 16.45 9.19
C VAL A 125 -0.88 17.78 9.51
N ARG A 126 -1.59 17.81 10.64
CA ARG A 126 -2.21 19.02 11.17
C ARG A 126 -1.13 19.94 11.73
N GLY A 127 -0.85 21.01 10.99
CA GLY A 127 -0.01 22.11 11.47
C GLY A 127 -0.84 23.18 12.16
N VAL A 128 -0.20 24.02 12.97
CA VAL A 128 -0.86 25.13 13.70
C VAL A 128 -1.47 26.18 12.75
N LEU A 129 -0.85 26.41 11.60
CA LEU A 129 -1.27 27.43 10.62
C LEU A 129 -1.88 26.86 9.33
N ARG A 130 -1.46 25.66 8.92
CA ARG A 130 -1.92 24.98 7.69
C ARG A 130 -1.69 23.49 7.81
N ASN A 131 -2.62 22.70 7.28
CA ASN A 131 -2.43 21.26 7.08
C ASN A 131 -1.49 21.01 5.92
N TRP A 132 -0.51 20.16 6.15
CA TRP A 132 0.43 19.72 5.14
C TRP A 132 -0.02 18.36 4.61
N LYS A 133 -0.10 18.28 3.29
CA LYS A 133 -0.40 17.04 2.58
C LYS A 133 0.90 16.38 2.19
N GLY A 134 1.00 15.08 2.42
CA GLY A 134 2.13 14.26 2.03
C GLY A 134 1.67 12.94 1.45
N VAL A 135 2.63 12.15 0.99
CA VAL A 135 2.38 10.81 0.46
C VAL A 135 3.55 9.92 0.88
N ILE A 136 3.26 8.71 1.35
CA ILE A 136 4.22 7.61 1.34
C ILE A 136 4.04 6.86 0.03
N PHE A 137 5.12 6.75 -0.73
CA PHE A 137 5.12 6.13 -2.05
C PHE A 137 6.15 5.01 -2.12
N LYS A 138 5.75 3.88 -2.69
CA LYS A 138 6.64 2.83 -3.19
C LYS A 138 6.10 2.33 -4.51
N CYS A 139 6.98 2.13 -5.48
CA CYS A 139 6.63 1.53 -6.76
C CYS A 139 7.83 0.72 -7.24
N VAL A 140 7.71 -0.60 -7.18
CA VAL A 140 8.73 -1.51 -7.69
C VAL A 140 8.61 -1.59 -9.21
N ARG A 141 9.71 -1.25 -9.90
CA ARG A 141 9.79 -1.35 -11.36
C ARG A 141 10.40 -2.69 -11.76
N ASP A 142 9.91 -3.23 -12.87
CA ASP A 142 10.46 -4.42 -13.54
C ASP A 142 10.54 -5.70 -12.67
N GLY A 143 9.75 -5.76 -11.59
CA GLY A 143 9.68 -6.92 -10.69
C GLY A 143 10.89 -7.12 -9.78
N VAL A 144 11.89 -6.23 -9.81
CA VAL A 144 13.07 -6.31 -8.95
C VAL A 144 12.85 -5.47 -7.69
N VAL A 145 12.49 -6.14 -6.60
CA VAL A 145 12.25 -5.50 -5.29
C VAL A 145 13.53 -4.87 -4.71
N SER A 146 14.69 -5.43 -5.04
CA SER A 146 15.98 -5.00 -4.52
C SER A 146 16.42 -3.66 -5.12
N GLY A 147 16.33 -2.59 -4.33
CA GLY A 147 16.88 -1.28 -4.66
C GLY A 147 15.85 -0.16 -4.62
N GLU A 148 14.59 -0.49 -4.84
CA GLU A 148 13.49 0.47 -4.82
C GLU A 148 13.23 0.95 -3.39
N ARG A 149 13.18 2.27 -3.24
CA ARG A 149 13.08 2.93 -1.93
C ARG A 149 11.64 3.34 -1.66
N TRP A 150 11.30 3.37 -0.38
CA TRP A 150 10.13 4.08 0.08
C TRP A 150 10.43 5.58 0.05
N GLU A 151 9.58 6.36 -0.58
CA GLU A 151 9.72 7.81 -0.70
C GLU A 151 8.64 8.50 0.13
N VAL A 152 9.05 9.51 0.89
CA VAL A 152 8.11 10.44 1.53
C VAL A 152 8.08 11.71 0.69
N LEU A 153 6.91 12.03 0.17
CA LEU A 153 6.66 13.22 -0.63
C LEU A 153 5.79 14.20 0.15
N VAL A 154 6.01 15.48 -0.08
CA VAL A 154 5.22 16.57 0.51
C VAL A 154 4.72 17.48 -0.58
N GLU A 155 3.47 17.93 -0.46
CA GLU A 155 2.88 18.91 -1.35
C GLU A 155 3.35 20.32 -0.99
N GLU A 156 4.15 20.92 -1.86
CA GLU A 156 4.56 22.31 -1.80
C GLU A 156 4.12 23.04 -3.07
N GLU A 157 3.37 24.14 -2.94
CA GLU A 157 2.94 24.98 -4.08
C GLU A 157 2.22 24.16 -5.18
N GLY A 158 1.44 23.16 -4.78
CA GLY A 158 0.69 22.28 -5.69
C GLY A 158 1.53 21.20 -6.36
N LYS A 159 2.79 20.99 -5.95
CA LYS A 159 3.69 19.96 -6.49
C LYS A 159 4.17 19.03 -5.37
N LEU A 160 4.15 17.73 -5.62
CA LEU A 160 4.76 16.74 -4.73
C LEU A 160 6.28 16.75 -4.90
N LYS A 161 7.01 16.93 -3.81
CA LYS A 161 8.48 16.87 -3.76
C LYS A 161 8.92 15.78 -2.80
N VAL A 162 9.91 14.99 -3.20
CA VAL A 162 10.53 13.99 -2.32
C VAL A 162 11.35 14.70 -1.24
N VAL A 163 11.03 14.42 0.02
CA VAL A 163 11.72 15.00 1.19
C VAL A 163 12.55 13.97 1.95
N SER A 164 12.26 12.67 1.81
CA SER A 164 13.04 11.60 2.41
C SER A 164 12.91 10.28 1.64
N LYS A 165 13.88 9.37 1.82
CA LYS A 165 13.90 8.03 1.25
C LYS A 165 14.31 6.99 2.30
N PHE A 166 13.60 5.87 2.36
CA PHE A 166 13.82 4.78 3.31
C PHE A 166 14.09 3.45 2.60
N LYS A 167 14.93 2.61 3.20
CA LYS A 167 15.22 1.25 2.71
C LYS A 167 14.08 0.28 3.01
N ALA A 168 13.51 0.38 4.20
CA ALA A 168 12.34 -0.37 4.64
C ALA A 168 11.12 0.56 4.68
N ARG A 169 9.93 -0.03 4.86
CA ARG A 169 8.69 0.75 5.05
C ARG A 169 8.87 1.62 6.30
N PRO A 170 8.79 2.96 6.20
CA PRO A 170 8.96 3.83 7.35
C PRO A 170 7.77 3.67 8.30
N SER A 171 8.03 3.73 9.60
CA SER A 171 7.01 3.82 10.64
C SER A 171 6.30 5.18 10.62
N ILE A 172 5.12 5.26 11.22
CA ILE A 172 4.38 6.52 11.34
C ILE A 172 5.20 7.59 12.07
N THR A 173 5.93 7.22 13.13
CA THR A 173 6.76 8.15 13.91
C THR A 173 7.94 8.69 13.09
N GLU A 174 8.56 7.88 12.23
CA GLU A 174 9.61 8.34 11.32
C GLU A 174 9.06 9.33 10.29
N VAL A 175 7.87 9.04 9.76
CA VAL A 175 7.17 9.90 8.81
C VAL A 175 6.81 11.24 9.45
N GLU A 176 6.23 11.23 10.64
CA GLU A 176 5.93 12.45 11.42
C GLU A 176 7.17 13.28 11.65
N THR A 177 8.27 12.66 12.07
CA THR A 177 9.56 13.35 12.30
C THR A 177 10.07 14.03 11.04
N VAL A 178 10.02 13.35 9.89
CA VAL A 178 10.40 13.94 8.59
C VAL A 178 9.52 15.14 8.28
N LEU A 179 8.20 15.02 8.46
CA LEU A 179 7.25 16.08 8.15
C LEU A 179 7.42 17.30 9.07
N TYR A 180 7.63 17.11 10.38
CA TYR A 180 7.92 18.20 11.30
C TYR A 180 9.22 18.93 10.96
N ASN A 181 10.27 18.22 10.56
CA ASN A 181 11.52 18.83 10.13
C ASN A 181 11.34 19.71 8.89
N VAL A 182 10.59 19.22 7.90
CA VAL A 182 10.24 19.98 6.69
C VAL A 182 9.42 21.23 7.04
N MET A 183 8.46 21.12 7.97
CA MET A 183 7.68 22.26 8.45
C MET A 183 8.55 23.32 9.12
N ALA A 184 9.48 22.90 10.00
CA ALA A 184 10.38 23.82 10.70
C ALA A 184 11.28 24.60 9.73
N MET A 185 11.82 23.92 8.70
CA MET A 185 12.65 24.55 7.67
C MET A 185 11.88 25.57 6.83
N ASN A 186 10.60 25.30 6.55
CA ASN A 186 9.75 26.14 5.72
C ASN A 186 8.94 27.20 6.49
N SER A 187 9.14 27.33 7.80
CA SER A 187 8.44 28.30 8.65
C SER A 187 8.66 29.75 8.18
N PRO A 188 7.64 30.63 8.29
CA PRO A 188 7.75 32.04 7.92
C PRO A 188 8.93 32.75 8.58
N ILE A 189 9.28 32.39 9.82
CA ILE A 189 10.39 32.96 10.57
C ILE A 189 11.73 32.61 9.91
N THR A 190 11.92 31.35 9.52
CA THR A 190 13.12 30.85 8.84
C THR A 190 13.26 31.42 7.43
N LYS A 191 12.14 31.55 6.69
CA LYS A 191 12.11 32.22 5.37
C LYS A 191 12.45 33.71 5.47
N SER A 192 11.96 34.39 6.51
CA SER A 192 12.23 35.81 6.75
C SER A 192 13.70 36.06 7.08
N ALA A 193 14.31 35.20 7.92
CA ALA A 193 15.74 35.28 8.22
C ALA A 193 16.62 35.05 6.98
N LYS A 194 16.26 34.10 6.10
CA LYS A 194 16.97 33.86 4.83
C LYS A 194 16.83 35.04 3.88
N PHE A 195 15.66 35.67 3.81
CA PHE A 195 15.42 36.87 3.01
C PHE A 195 16.26 38.06 3.50
N LEU A 196 16.30 38.30 4.81
CA LEU A 196 17.14 39.34 5.41
C LEU A 196 18.63 39.07 5.20
N LYS A 197 19.08 37.81 5.36
CA LYS A 197 20.47 37.43 5.08
C LYS A 197 20.86 37.66 3.61
N ASN A 198 19.98 37.33 2.67
CA ASN A 198 20.20 37.54 1.24
C ASN A 198 20.22 39.04 0.87
N LEU A 199 19.39 39.85 1.52
CA LEU A 199 19.43 41.31 1.37
C LEU A 199 20.76 41.88 1.87
N VAL A 200 21.21 41.45 3.06
CA VAL A 200 22.48 41.92 3.64
C VAL A 200 23.68 41.44 2.83
N SER A 201 23.68 40.21 2.28
CA SER A 201 24.78 39.69 1.45
C SER A 201 24.87 40.38 0.07
N ASN A 202 23.74 40.76 -0.52
CA ASN A 202 23.73 41.52 -1.77
C ASN A 202 24.22 42.97 -1.59
N VAL A 203 24.02 43.55 -0.41
CA VAL A 203 24.50 44.90 -0.08
C VAL A 203 25.98 44.91 0.35
N THR A 204 26.50 43.81 0.91
CA THR A 204 27.89 43.73 1.41
C THR A 204 28.93 43.18 0.43
N GLY A 205 28.53 42.79 -0.79
CA GLY A 205 29.45 42.62 -1.91
C GLY A 205 30.69 41.76 -1.64
N LYS A 206 30.51 40.46 -1.38
CA LYS A 206 31.60 39.48 -1.56
C LYS A 206 31.11 38.35 -2.46
N LYS A 207 31.69 38.28 -3.66
CA LYS A 207 31.71 37.09 -4.52
C LYS A 207 32.51 35.98 -3.84
#